data_AF-A0A7Y2DS18-F1
#
_entry.id   AF-A0A7Y2DS18-F1
#
_cell.length_a   1.000
_cell.length_b   1.000
_cell.length_c   1.000
_cell.angle_alpha   90.00
_cell.angle_beta   90.00
_cell.angle_gamma   90.00
#
_symmetry.space_group_name_H-M   'P 1'
#
loop_
_entity.id
_entity.type
_entity.pdbx_description
1 polymer ?
#
loop_
_entity_poly.entity_id
_entity_poly.type
_entity_poly.pdbx_seq_one_letter_code
_entity_poly.pdbx_strand_id
1 'polypeptide(L)'
;KSGTYKAPIQMQASNGILVVDDFGRQTIRPSDLLNRWIIPLSRGVDFLKLANGTKFTVPFELKLVASTNLNPNSLGDDAFLRRLRNKVYVGAVEEDAFNWILARVAKAKSLQVTAEGAERLRQQAEDHLGELRPYLAVDFCELALGICEYEGAARNLDQAMIDRVASVYFVNEEVAQERKSSAERAAELAQKAAELAASSSNANPLGFDPFSITLHQN
;
A
#
# COMPACT_ATOMS: atom_id res chain seq x y z
N LYS A 1 -6.77 -38.24 7.58
CA LYS A 1 -6.62 -36.78 7.75
C LYS A 1 -8.01 -36.21 8.00
N SER A 2 -8.22 -35.53 9.13
CA SER A 2 -9.50 -34.87 9.45
C SER A 2 -9.92 -33.99 8.27
N GLY A 3 -11.08 -34.30 7.68
CA GLY A 3 -11.56 -33.77 6.40
C GLY A 3 -12.16 -32.37 6.53
N THR A 4 -11.42 -31.44 7.13
CA THR A 4 -11.89 -30.08 7.33
C THR A 4 -11.66 -29.25 6.07
N TYR A 5 -12.73 -28.73 5.50
CA TYR A 5 -12.70 -27.81 4.36
C TYR A 5 -13.03 -26.40 4.82
N LYS A 6 -12.35 -25.39 4.26
CA LYS A 6 -12.74 -23.99 4.41
C LYS A 6 -13.63 -23.60 3.23
N ALA A 7 -14.74 -22.93 3.51
CA ALA A 7 -15.57 -22.35 2.48
C ALA A 7 -14.75 -21.29 1.71
N PRO A 8 -14.82 -21.28 0.36
CA PRO A 8 -14.22 -20.21 -0.43
C PRO A 8 -14.81 -18.84 -0.07
N ILE A 9 -14.04 -17.76 -0.25
CA ILE A 9 -14.44 -16.40 0.14
C ILE A 9 -15.77 -15.97 -0.48
N GLN A 10 -16.03 -16.34 -1.73
CA GLN A 10 -17.27 -15.97 -2.41
C GLN A 10 -18.48 -16.73 -1.86
N MET A 11 -18.27 -17.93 -1.29
CA MET A 11 -19.33 -18.67 -0.60
C MET A 11 -19.61 -18.05 0.77
N GLN A 12 -18.58 -17.61 1.48
CA GLN A 12 -18.73 -16.90 2.76
C GLN A 12 -19.47 -15.57 2.61
N ALA A 13 -19.29 -14.89 1.47
CA ALA A 13 -19.96 -13.63 1.13
C ALA A 13 -21.30 -13.81 0.41
N SER A 14 -21.80 -15.05 0.25
CA SER A 14 -23.06 -15.31 -0.45
C SER A 14 -24.23 -14.58 0.24
N ASN A 15 -25.16 -14.09 -0.56
CA ASN A 15 -26.24 -13.16 -0.21
C ASN A 15 -25.77 -11.77 0.29
N GLY A 16 -24.51 -11.42 0.07
CA GLY A 16 -23.90 -10.19 0.57
C GLY A 16 -23.12 -9.43 -0.49
N ILE A 17 -22.12 -8.68 0.00
CA ILE A 17 -21.17 -7.90 -0.82
C ILE A 17 -19.78 -8.50 -0.62
N LEU A 18 -19.09 -8.81 -1.72
CA LEU A 18 -17.66 -9.13 -1.72
C LEU A 18 -16.92 -7.93 -2.29
N VAL A 19 -16.13 -7.27 -1.45
CA VAL A 19 -15.24 -6.18 -1.86
C VAL A 19 -13.84 -6.75 -2.08
N VAL A 20 -13.28 -6.51 -3.26
CA VAL A 20 -11.90 -6.89 -3.60
C VAL A 20 -11.14 -5.63 -3.94
N ASP A 21 -10.29 -5.19 -3.01
CA ASP A 21 -9.42 -4.06 -3.24
C ASP A 21 -8.14 -4.47 -3.98
N ASP A 22 -7.52 -3.50 -4.66
CA ASP A 22 -6.27 -3.71 -5.41
C ASP A 22 -6.35 -4.94 -6.36
N PHE A 23 -7.49 -5.10 -7.02
CA PHE A 23 -7.74 -6.23 -7.91
C PHE A 23 -6.72 -6.23 -9.06
N GLY A 24 -5.98 -7.32 -9.24
CA GLY A 24 -4.78 -7.32 -10.07
C GLY A 24 -3.50 -7.70 -9.33
N ARG A 25 -3.44 -7.44 -8.03
CA ARG A 25 -2.24 -7.72 -7.21
C ARG A 25 -2.23 -9.11 -6.58
N GLN A 26 -3.22 -9.94 -6.87
CA GLN A 26 -3.33 -11.30 -6.35
C GLN A 26 -2.39 -12.25 -7.10
N THR A 27 -1.98 -13.35 -6.44
CA THR A 27 -1.16 -14.40 -7.06
C THR A 27 -1.85 -15.06 -8.26
N ILE A 28 -3.18 -15.09 -8.24
CA ILE A 28 -4.00 -15.60 -9.33
C ILE A 28 -4.27 -14.45 -10.30
N ARG A 29 -4.13 -14.73 -11.61
CA ARG A 29 -4.42 -13.72 -12.64
C ARG A 29 -5.87 -13.24 -12.54
N PRO A 30 -6.14 -11.93 -12.72
CA PRO A 30 -7.49 -11.37 -12.72
C PRO A 30 -8.44 -12.13 -13.65
N SER A 31 -8.01 -12.40 -14.88
CA SER A 31 -8.81 -13.12 -15.87
C SER A 31 -9.25 -14.51 -15.40
N ASP A 32 -8.38 -15.24 -14.69
CA ASP A 32 -8.69 -16.58 -14.16
C ASP A 32 -9.75 -16.51 -13.05
N LEU A 33 -9.68 -15.51 -12.16
CA LEU A 33 -10.71 -15.26 -11.13
C LEU A 33 -12.05 -14.86 -11.77
N LEU A 34 -12.01 -13.97 -12.74
CA LEU A 34 -13.20 -13.47 -13.42
C LEU A 34 -13.89 -14.57 -14.24
N ASN A 35 -13.12 -15.40 -14.96
CA ASN A 35 -13.63 -16.57 -15.69
C ASN A 35 -14.26 -17.60 -14.76
N ARG A 36 -13.74 -17.74 -13.53
CA ARG A 36 -14.34 -18.61 -12.53
C ARG A 36 -15.69 -18.07 -12.03
N TRP A 37 -15.82 -16.75 -11.85
CA TRP A 37 -17.02 -16.14 -11.28
C TRP A 37 -18.09 -15.78 -12.31
N ILE A 38 -17.76 -15.74 -13.60
CA ILE A 38 -18.70 -15.36 -14.66
C ILE A 38 -19.96 -16.23 -14.67
N ILE A 39 -19.81 -17.55 -14.46
CA ILE A 39 -20.94 -18.49 -14.47
C ILE A 39 -21.75 -18.37 -13.18
N PRO A 40 -21.16 -18.42 -11.96
CA PRO A 40 -21.91 -18.21 -10.72
C PRO A 40 -22.68 -16.89 -10.68
N LEU A 41 -22.03 -15.77 -11.03
CA LEU A 41 -22.67 -14.44 -11.06
C LEU A 41 -23.80 -14.35 -12.10
N SER A 42 -23.73 -15.13 -13.19
CA SER A 42 -24.75 -15.13 -14.24
C SER A 42 -25.90 -16.09 -13.97
N ARG A 43 -25.67 -17.21 -13.26
CA ARG A 43 -26.65 -18.30 -13.12
C ARG A 43 -27.23 -18.42 -11.71
N GLY A 44 -26.67 -17.71 -10.73
CA GLY A 44 -27.15 -17.80 -9.35
C GLY A 44 -26.72 -19.08 -8.62
N VAL A 45 -25.78 -19.86 -9.17
CA VAL A 45 -25.35 -21.16 -8.63
C VAL A 45 -23.83 -21.30 -8.78
N ASP A 46 -23.15 -21.60 -7.68
CA ASP A 46 -21.71 -21.86 -7.66
C ASP A 46 -21.41 -23.37 -7.65
N PHE A 47 -20.36 -23.76 -8.37
CA PHE A 47 -19.92 -25.15 -8.51
C PHE A 47 -18.62 -25.35 -7.75
N LEU A 48 -18.66 -26.15 -6.70
CA LEU A 48 -17.52 -26.40 -5.82
C LEU A 48 -17.04 -27.84 -5.94
N LYS A 49 -15.73 -28.02 -5.82
CA LYS A 49 -15.07 -29.33 -5.86
C LYS A 49 -14.26 -29.54 -4.59
N LEU A 50 -14.52 -30.64 -3.89
CA LEU A 50 -13.76 -31.07 -2.72
C LEU A 50 -12.47 -31.80 -3.17
N ALA A 51 -11.49 -31.88 -2.26
CA ALA A 51 -10.21 -32.55 -2.54
C ALA A 51 -10.37 -34.05 -2.88
N ASN A 52 -11.45 -34.69 -2.41
CA ASN A 52 -11.79 -36.08 -2.75
C ASN A 52 -12.46 -36.22 -4.13
N GLY A 53 -12.57 -35.13 -4.90
CA GLY A 53 -13.17 -35.12 -6.24
C GLY A 53 -14.68 -34.88 -6.26
N THR A 54 -15.36 -34.92 -5.12
CA THR A 54 -16.81 -34.68 -5.02
C THR A 54 -17.14 -33.28 -5.52
N LYS A 55 -18.13 -33.19 -6.41
CA LYS A 55 -18.67 -31.92 -6.91
C LYS A 55 -20.03 -31.68 -6.28
N PHE A 56 -20.28 -30.44 -5.86
CA PHE A 56 -21.57 -30.03 -5.35
C PHE A 56 -21.89 -28.61 -5.80
N THR A 57 -23.16 -28.25 -5.73
CA THR A 57 -23.64 -26.92 -6.09
C THR A 57 -24.16 -26.22 -4.86
N VAL A 58 -24.02 -24.89 -4.85
CA VAL A 58 -24.58 -24.04 -3.79
C VAL A 58 -25.29 -22.85 -4.44
N PRO A 59 -26.42 -22.37 -3.88
CA PRO A 59 -27.00 -21.09 -4.27
C PRO A 59 -25.96 -19.98 -4.14
N PHE A 60 -25.91 -19.10 -5.14
CA PHE A 60 -24.92 -18.06 -5.24
C PHE A 60 -25.56 -16.74 -5.65
N GLU A 61 -25.73 -15.85 -4.68
CA GLU A 61 -26.14 -14.48 -4.93
C GLU A 61 -25.08 -13.56 -4.35
N LEU A 62 -24.41 -12.76 -5.17
CA LEU A 62 -23.28 -11.94 -4.70
C LEU A 62 -23.22 -10.61 -5.43
N LYS A 63 -23.06 -9.53 -4.67
CA LYS A 63 -22.66 -8.23 -5.21
C LYS A 63 -21.14 -8.13 -5.15
N LEU A 64 -20.48 -8.26 -6.30
CA LEU A 64 -19.03 -8.06 -6.41
C LEU A 64 -18.71 -6.58 -6.63
N VAL A 65 -17.87 -6.02 -5.76
CA VAL A 65 -17.27 -4.70 -5.92
C VAL A 65 -15.76 -4.90 -6.00
N ALA A 66 -15.13 -4.43 -7.06
CA ALA A 66 -13.69 -4.49 -7.23
C ALA A 66 -13.13 -3.10 -7.53
N SER A 67 -12.05 -2.74 -6.86
CA SER A 67 -11.23 -1.55 -7.17
C SER A 67 -9.90 -2.01 -7.75
N THR A 68 -9.39 -1.25 -8.73
CA THR A 68 -8.13 -1.58 -9.40
C THR A 68 -7.51 -0.34 -10.02
N ASN A 69 -6.19 -0.32 -10.07
CA ASN A 69 -5.41 0.66 -10.83
C ASN A 69 -5.06 0.15 -12.24
N LEU A 70 -5.45 -1.07 -12.59
CA LEU A 70 -5.24 -1.62 -13.93
C LEU A 70 -6.27 -1.07 -14.92
N ASN A 71 -5.88 -0.99 -16.19
CA ASN A 71 -6.82 -0.66 -17.26
C ASN A 71 -7.94 -1.74 -17.28
N PRO A 72 -9.23 -1.36 -17.31
CA PRO A 72 -10.33 -2.33 -17.37
C PRO A 72 -10.19 -3.33 -18.52
N ASN A 73 -9.63 -2.92 -19.66
CA ASN A 73 -9.42 -3.77 -20.83
C ASN A 73 -8.31 -4.82 -20.63
N SER A 74 -7.45 -4.67 -19.62
CA SER A 74 -6.42 -5.67 -19.28
C SER A 74 -6.88 -6.69 -18.24
N LEU A 75 -8.08 -6.54 -17.67
CA LEU A 75 -8.56 -7.42 -16.60
C LEU A 75 -9.10 -8.76 -17.10
N GLY A 76 -9.70 -8.79 -18.28
CA GLY A 76 -10.38 -9.97 -18.81
C GLY A 76 -10.86 -9.77 -20.24
N ASP A 77 -11.60 -10.75 -20.75
CA ASP A 77 -12.16 -10.69 -22.09
C ASP A 77 -13.43 -9.81 -22.16
N ASP A 78 -13.83 -9.45 -23.38
CA ASP A 78 -15.05 -8.68 -23.64
C ASP A 78 -16.30 -9.34 -23.06
N ALA A 79 -16.35 -10.68 -23.05
CA ALA A 79 -17.49 -11.44 -22.55
C ALA A 79 -17.69 -11.25 -21.04
N PHE A 80 -16.60 -11.17 -20.28
CA PHE A 80 -16.64 -10.85 -18.87
C PHE A 80 -16.96 -9.36 -18.64
N LEU A 81 -16.28 -8.45 -19.35
CA LEU A 81 -16.48 -7.00 -19.17
C LEU A 81 -17.92 -6.56 -19.45
N ARG A 82 -18.66 -7.25 -20.32
CA ARG A 82 -20.11 -7.05 -20.55
C ARG A 82 -20.97 -7.42 -19.35
N ARG A 83 -20.51 -8.34 -18.50
CA ARG A 83 -21.24 -8.80 -17.28
C ARG A 83 -20.92 -7.94 -16.07
N LEU A 84 -19.73 -7.34 -16.02
CA LEU A 84 -19.40 -6.28 -15.06
C LEU A 84 -19.87 -4.91 -15.58
N ARG A 85 -21.18 -4.68 -15.54
CA ARG A 85 -21.81 -3.50 -16.19
C ARG A 85 -21.30 -2.16 -15.65
N ASN A 86 -21.27 -2.01 -14.33
CA ASN A 86 -20.89 -0.75 -13.69
C ASN A 86 -19.37 -0.65 -13.64
N LYS A 87 -18.85 0.41 -14.27
CA LYS A 87 -17.43 0.79 -14.21
C LYS A 87 -17.41 2.28 -13.87
N VAL A 88 -16.86 2.60 -12.71
CA VAL A 88 -16.77 3.98 -12.24
C VAL A 88 -15.30 4.35 -12.21
N TYR A 89 -14.93 5.34 -13.01
CA TYR A 89 -13.60 5.93 -12.95
C TYR A 89 -13.58 6.99 -11.85
N VAL A 90 -12.63 6.90 -10.94
CA VAL A 90 -12.39 7.91 -9.90
C VAL A 90 -11.07 8.58 -10.24
N GLY A 91 -11.17 9.77 -10.82
CA GLY A 91 -10.04 10.55 -11.33
C GLY A 91 -9.72 11.78 -10.49
N ALA A 92 -8.98 12.69 -11.10
CA ALA A 92 -8.81 14.04 -10.59
C ALA A 92 -10.18 14.75 -10.55
N VAL A 93 -10.29 15.74 -9.68
CA VAL A 93 -11.50 16.55 -9.52
C VAL A 93 -11.20 18.00 -9.87
N GLU A 94 -12.24 18.73 -10.25
CA GLU A 94 -12.14 20.18 -10.43
C GLU A 94 -11.91 20.90 -9.10
N GLU A 95 -11.38 22.12 -9.15
CA GLU A 95 -11.04 22.93 -7.97
C GLU A 95 -12.20 23.07 -6.98
N ASP A 96 -13.42 23.35 -7.47
CA ASP A 96 -14.61 23.50 -6.63
C ASP A 96 -14.94 22.21 -5.87
N ALA A 97 -14.84 21.07 -6.55
CA ALA A 97 -15.07 19.77 -5.95
C ALA A 97 -13.96 19.43 -4.94
N PHE A 98 -12.70 19.73 -5.25
CA PHE A 98 -11.57 19.55 -4.33
C PHE A 98 -11.76 20.38 -3.05
N ASN A 99 -12.11 21.66 -3.18
CA ASN A 99 -12.36 22.56 -2.07
C ASN A 99 -13.55 22.12 -1.22
N TRP A 100 -14.61 21.62 -1.86
CA TRP A 100 -15.74 21.05 -1.15
C TRP A 100 -15.34 19.82 -0.32
N ILE A 101 -14.50 18.94 -0.87
CA ILE A 101 -13.96 17.77 -0.15
C ILE A 101 -13.11 18.24 1.03
N LEU A 102 -12.17 19.16 0.81
CA LEU A 102 -11.32 19.73 1.85
C LEU A 102 -12.14 20.32 3.00
N ALA A 103 -13.10 21.20 2.69
CA ALA A 103 -13.96 21.82 3.69
C ALA A 103 -14.76 20.78 4.48
N ARG A 104 -15.27 19.74 3.81
CA ARG A 104 -16.03 18.66 4.45
C ARG A 104 -15.16 17.83 5.40
N VAL A 105 -13.96 17.46 4.98
CA VAL A 105 -13.04 16.64 5.80
C VAL A 105 -12.50 17.45 6.97
N ALA A 106 -12.07 18.69 6.73
CA ALA A 106 -11.58 19.57 7.78
C ALA A 106 -12.64 19.82 8.84
N LYS A 107 -13.89 20.06 8.43
CA LYS A 107 -15.03 20.17 9.36
C LYS A 107 -15.22 18.92 10.21
N ALA A 108 -15.16 17.73 9.61
CA ALA A 108 -15.30 16.47 10.34
C ALA A 108 -14.17 16.27 11.38
N LYS A 109 -12.99 16.83 11.12
CA LYS A 109 -11.80 16.75 11.99
C LYS A 109 -11.64 17.98 12.90
N SER A 110 -12.58 18.93 12.88
CA SER A 110 -12.50 20.21 13.61
C SER A 110 -11.22 21.00 13.31
N LEU A 111 -10.78 20.96 12.06
CA LEU A 111 -9.71 21.82 11.52
C LEU A 111 -10.34 23.08 10.92
N GLN A 112 -9.77 24.23 11.23
CA GLN A 112 -10.08 25.48 10.55
C GLN A 112 -9.23 25.57 9.29
N VAL A 113 -9.83 25.86 8.14
CA VAL A 113 -9.12 26.00 6.87
C VAL A 113 -9.12 27.47 6.48
N THR A 114 -7.94 28.04 6.24
CA THR A 114 -7.85 29.40 5.70
C THR A 114 -7.94 29.38 4.18
N ALA A 115 -8.33 30.50 3.56
CA ALA A 115 -8.40 30.59 2.10
C ALA A 115 -7.03 30.35 1.46
N GLU A 116 -5.99 30.88 2.10
CA GLU A 116 -4.59 30.76 1.69
C GLU A 116 -4.08 29.31 1.84
N GLY A 117 -4.50 28.59 2.89
CA GLY A 117 -4.17 27.18 3.08
C GLY A 117 -4.83 26.29 2.03
N ALA A 118 -6.11 26.53 1.72
CA ALA A 118 -6.80 25.78 0.67
C ALA A 118 -6.16 26.00 -0.72
N GLU A 119 -5.82 27.24 -1.05
CA GLU A 119 -5.07 27.59 -2.26
C GLU A 119 -3.69 26.91 -2.28
N ARG A 120 -2.96 26.97 -1.16
CA ARG A 120 -1.64 26.35 -1.08
C ARG A 120 -1.70 24.84 -1.26
N LEU A 121 -2.73 24.18 -0.75
CA LEU A 121 -2.91 22.74 -0.95
C LEU A 121 -3.12 22.39 -2.43
N ARG A 122 -3.89 23.20 -3.17
CA ARG A 122 -4.07 23.00 -4.61
C ARG A 122 -2.74 23.18 -5.35
N GLN A 123 -1.97 24.20 -5.02
CA GLN A 123 -0.63 24.40 -5.59
C GLN A 123 0.28 23.20 -5.32
N GLN A 124 0.31 22.69 -4.08
CA GLN A 124 1.07 21.49 -3.74
C GLN A 124 0.62 20.25 -4.53
N ALA A 125 -0.69 20.11 -4.80
CA ALA A 125 -1.21 19.03 -5.63
C ALA A 125 -0.75 19.15 -7.09
N GLU A 126 -0.83 20.36 -7.68
CA GLU A 126 -0.37 20.62 -9.04
C GLU A 126 1.15 20.46 -9.18
N ASP A 127 1.92 20.99 -8.24
CA ASP A 127 3.39 20.95 -8.27
C ASP A 127 3.94 19.52 -8.18
N HIS A 128 3.31 18.65 -7.37
CA HIS A 128 3.83 17.31 -7.10
C HIS A 128 3.12 16.19 -7.87
N LEU A 129 1.84 16.36 -8.22
CA LEU A 129 1.03 15.33 -8.89
C LEU A 129 0.52 15.76 -10.27
N GLY A 130 0.53 17.06 -10.58
CA GLY A 130 -0.01 17.62 -11.83
C GLY A 130 -1.53 17.56 -11.96
N GLU A 131 -2.23 17.23 -10.87
CA GLU A 131 -3.68 17.13 -10.83
C GLU A 131 -4.23 17.12 -9.39
N LEU A 132 -5.49 17.51 -9.23
CA LEU A 132 -6.18 17.52 -7.94
C LEU A 132 -6.77 16.15 -7.59
N ARG A 133 -5.99 15.31 -6.92
CA ARG A 133 -6.46 14.01 -6.43
C ARG A 133 -7.30 14.15 -5.14
N PRO A 134 -8.55 13.65 -5.09
CA PRO A 134 -9.43 13.77 -3.92
C PRO A 134 -8.84 13.31 -2.59
N TYR A 135 -8.02 12.26 -2.60
CA TYR A 135 -7.42 11.71 -1.39
C TYR A 135 -6.46 12.70 -0.72
N LEU A 136 -5.86 13.62 -1.48
CA LEU A 136 -4.87 14.55 -0.93
C LEU A 136 -5.49 15.47 0.13
N ALA A 137 -6.73 15.92 -0.09
CA ALA A 137 -7.47 16.70 0.89
C ALA A 137 -7.72 15.92 2.19
N VAL A 138 -7.90 14.59 2.10
CA VAL A 138 -8.08 13.71 3.25
C VAL A 138 -6.76 13.55 4.00
N ASP A 139 -5.72 13.14 3.28
CA ASP A 139 -4.40 12.85 3.83
C ASP A 139 -3.80 14.08 4.51
N PHE A 140 -3.90 15.25 3.87
CA PHE A 140 -3.36 16.49 4.44
C PHE A 140 -4.07 16.89 5.74
N CYS A 141 -5.39 16.73 5.81
CA CYS A 141 -6.12 16.97 7.05
C CYS A 141 -5.73 15.96 8.15
N GLU A 142 -5.45 14.70 7.79
CA GLU A 142 -5.03 13.67 8.75
C GLU A 142 -3.65 13.93 9.33
N LEU A 143 -2.69 14.28 8.48
CA LEU A 143 -1.35 14.62 8.91
C LEU A 143 -1.31 15.92 9.71
N ALA A 144 -2.02 16.95 9.26
CA ALA A 144 -2.12 18.20 10.00
C ALA A 144 -2.72 18.00 11.39
N LEU A 145 -3.78 17.18 11.50
CA LEU A 145 -4.38 16.85 12.78
C LEU A 145 -3.37 16.15 13.70
N GLY A 146 -2.64 15.15 13.18
CA GLY A 146 -1.61 14.44 13.94
C GLY A 146 -0.51 15.37 14.45
N ILE A 147 -0.07 16.33 13.62
CA ILE A 147 0.90 17.36 14.02
C ILE A 147 0.33 18.24 15.14
N CYS A 148 -0.89 18.76 14.98
CA CYS A 148 -1.52 19.62 15.97
C CYS A 148 -1.68 18.90 17.32
N GLU A 149 -2.08 17.63 17.30
CA GLU A 149 -2.26 16.82 18.51
C GLU A 149 -0.93 16.50 19.20
N TYR A 150 0.11 16.20 18.43
CA TYR A 150 1.44 15.94 18.98
C TYR A 150 2.04 17.19 19.66
N GLU A 151 1.83 18.37 19.09
CA GLU A 151 2.43 19.61 19.57
C GLU A 151 1.54 20.40 20.54
N GLY A 152 0.29 19.98 20.72
CA GLY A 152 -0.71 20.77 21.46
C GLY A 152 -1.04 22.11 20.79
N ALA A 153 -0.89 22.20 19.47
CA ALA A 153 -1.12 23.41 18.69
C ALA A 153 -2.60 23.58 18.31
N ALA A 154 -2.95 24.79 17.85
CA ALA A 154 -4.29 25.06 17.32
C ALA A 154 -4.52 24.26 16.02
N ARG A 155 -5.73 23.69 15.88
CA ARG A 155 -6.16 22.92 14.70
C ARG A 155 -6.45 23.84 13.51
N ASN A 156 -5.41 24.46 12.98
CA ASN A 156 -5.48 25.37 11.84
C ASN A 156 -4.72 24.81 10.64
N LEU A 157 -5.34 24.91 9.46
CA LEU A 157 -4.82 24.48 8.18
C LEU A 157 -4.52 25.72 7.33
N ASP A 158 -3.46 26.43 7.70
CA ASP A 158 -2.90 27.58 6.98
C ASP A 158 -1.76 27.16 6.04
N GLN A 159 -1.19 28.12 5.31
CA GLN A 159 -0.09 27.85 4.36
C GLN A 159 1.09 27.14 5.01
N ALA A 160 1.48 27.56 6.22
CA ALA A 160 2.63 26.98 6.91
C ALA A 160 2.37 25.53 7.32
N MET A 161 1.15 25.21 7.79
CA MET A 161 0.76 23.84 8.08
C MET A 161 0.73 22.98 6.81
N ILE A 162 0.20 23.51 5.71
CA ILE A 162 0.19 22.79 4.42
C ILE A 162 1.61 22.49 3.94
N ASP A 163 2.50 23.49 3.92
CA ASP A 163 3.89 23.29 3.49
C ASP A 163 4.63 22.30 4.40
N ARG A 164 4.35 22.35 5.71
CA ARG A 164 4.89 21.40 6.66
C ARG A 164 4.40 19.97 6.37
N VAL A 165 3.10 19.78 6.16
CA VAL A 165 2.55 18.47 5.80
C VAL A 165 3.13 17.98 4.48
N ALA A 166 3.22 18.86 3.47
CA ALA A 166 3.80 18.54 2.16
C ALA A 166 5.23 18.04 2.28
N SER A 167 6.06 18.68 3.11
CA SER A 167 7.46 18.27 3.32
C SER A 167 7.63 16.87 3.95
N VAL A 168 6.60 16.36 4.62
CA VAL A 168 6.57 15.01 5.19
C VAL A 168 5.89 14.02 4.24
N TYR A 169 4.85 14.45 3.55
CA TYR A 169 4.02 13.61 2.67
C TYR A 169 4.72 13.29 1.36
N PHE A 170 5.24 14.31 0.69
CA PHE A 170 5.94 14.13 -0.58
C PHE A 170 7.39 13.73 -0.30
N VAL A 171 7.82 12.64 -0.91
CA VAL A 171 9.21 12.20 -0.82
C VAL A 171 10.06 13.16 -1.66
N ASN A 172 10.88 13.97 -1.01
CA ASN A 172 11.90 14.75 -1.71
C ASN A 172 12.89 13.80 -2.38
N GLU A 173 12.85 13.71 -3.71
CA GLU A 173 13.77 12.87 -4.49
C GLU A 173 15.23 13.25 -4.22
N GLU A 174 15.54 14.52 -3.98
CA GLU A 174 16.88 14.98 -3.63
C GLU A 174 17.38 14.37 -2.31
N VAL A 175 16.54 14.35 -1.28
CA VAL A 175 16.88 13.75 0.03
C VAL A 175 16.96 12.21 -0.08
N ALA A 176 16.15 11.60 -0.94
CA ALA A 176 16.22 10.17 -1.22
C ALA A 176 17.51 9.78 -1.96
N GLN A 177 17.95 10.60 -2.93
CA GLN A 177 19.22 10.48 -3.63
C GLN A 177 20.41 10.66 -2.68
N GLU A 178 20.40 11.69 -1.84
CA GLU A 178 21.45 11.95 -0.86
C GLU A 178 21.60 10.80 0.13
N ARG A 179 20.49 10.31 0.71
CA ARG A 179 20.49 9.17 1.63
C ARG A 179 20.99 7.87 0.98
N LYS A 180 20.63 7.60 -0.28
CA LYS A 180 21.20 6.49 -1.05
C LYS A 180 22.70 6.64 -1.22
N SER A 181 23.17 7.81 -1.66
CA SER A 181 24.59 8.08 -1.87
C SER A 181 25.43 7.97 -0.60
N SER A 182 24.89 8.41 0.55
CA SER A 182 25.55 8.29 1.85
C SER A 182 25.59 6.85 2.34
N ALA A 183 24.52 6.09 2.15
CA ALA A 183 24.46 4.67 2.50
C ALA A 183 25.44 3.83 1.66
N GLU A 184 25.54 4.12 0.36
CA GLU A 184 26.50 3.47 -0.56
C GLU A 184 27.95 3.76 -0.14
N ARG A 185 28.28 5.03 0.16
CA ARG A 185 29.62 5.39 0.68
C ARG A 185 29.95 4.71 2.01
N ALA A 186 28.98 4.62 2.91
CA ALA A 186 29.16 3.94 4.20
C ALA A 186 29.40 2.43 4.02
N ALA A 187 28.69 1.79 3.09
CA ALA A 187 28.89 0.38 2.75
C ALA A 187 30.27 0.13 2.13
N GLU A 188 30.72 1.01 1.23
CA GLU A 188 32.05 0.89 0.60
C GLU A 188 33.19 1.06 1.62
N LEU A 189 33.05 2.00 2.56
CA LEU A 189 34.01 2.19 3.66
C LEU A 189 34.05 0.98 4.61
N ALA A 190 32.90 0.39 4.92
CA ALA A 190 32.83 -0.81 5.75
C ALA A 190 33.48 -2.02 5.07
N GLN A 191 33.30 -2.16 3.75
CA GLN A 191 33.93 -3.22 2.96
C GLN A 191 35.46 -3.06 2.92
N LYS A 192 35.96 -1.84 2.64
CA LYS A 192 37.41 -1.56 2.68
C LYS A 192 38.01 -1.81 4.06
N ALA A 193 37.31 -1.43 5.13
CA ALA A 193 37.77 -1.71 6.51
C ALA A 193 37.85 -3.22 6.80
N ALA A 194 36.88 -4.01 6.32
CA ALA A 194 36.90 -5.47 6.45
C ALA A 194 38.04 -6.12 5.66
N GLU A 195 38.33 -5.65 4.45
CA GLU A 195 39.44 -6.12 3.63
C GLU A 195 40.80 -5.78 4.24
N LEU A 196 40.96 -4.56 4.79
CA LEU A 196 42.15 -4.15 5.53
C LEU A 196 42.37 -5.01 6.79
N ALA A 197 41.32 -5.30 7.54
CA ALA A 197 41.38 -6.19 8.70
C ALA A 197 41.81 -7.62 8.31
N ALA A 198 41.26 -8.16 7.22
CA ALA A 198 41.62 -9.48 6.69
C ALA A 198 43.05 -9.53 6.12
N SER A 199 43.57 -8.42 5.58
CA SER A 199 44.95 -8.34 5.11
C SER A 199 45.97 -8.23 6.24
N SER A 200 45.58 -7.65 7.39
CA SER A 200 46.44 -7.49 8.57
C SER A 200 46.60 -8.76 9.41
N SER A 201 45.70 -9.75 9.25
CA SER A 201 45.78 -11.04 9.96
C SER A 201 46.77 -12.04 9.32
N ASN A 202 47.45 -11.68 8.23
CA ASN A 202 48.43 -12.54 7.55
C ASN A 202 49.89 -12.18 7.82
N ALA A 203 50.17 -11.24 8.74
CA ALA A 203 51.50 -11.03 9.27
C ALA A 203 51.69 -11.84 10.56
N ASN A 204 51.96 -13.14 10.41
CA ASN A 204 52.54 -13.95 11.48
C ASN A 204 54.07 -13.92 11.34
N PRO A 205 54.79 -13.30 12.30
CA PRO A 205 56.11 -13.77 12.61
C PRO A 205 56.21 -14.00 14.12
N LEU A 206 56.20 -15.28 14.50
CA LEU A 206 57.13 -15.93 15.42
C LEU A 206 56.39 -17.03 16.20
N GLY A 207 56.72 -18.27 15.85
CA GLY A 207 56.22 -19.45 16.53
C GLY A 207 56.64 -19.47 18.00
N PHE A 208 55.65 -19.45 18.87
CA PHE A 208 55.73 -19.88 20.27
C PHE A 208 54.36 -20.47 20.63
N ASP A 209 54.37 -21.74 21.05
CA ASP A 209 53.20 -22.48 21.57
C ASP A 209 53.23 -22.38 23.11
N PRO A 210 52.33 -21.63 23.76
CA PRO A 210 52.33 -21.49 25.20
C PRO A 210 51.16 -22.27 25.81
N PHE A 211 51.51 -23.25 26.65
CA PHE A 211 50.67 -23.92 27.66
C PHE A 211 49.89 -25.18 27.24
N SER A 212 50.65 -26.21 26.84
CA SER A 212 50.50 -27.51 27.50
C SER A 212 51.00 -27.40 28.93
N ILE A 213 50.12 -27.50 29.94
CA ILE A 213 50.42 -28.09 31.26
C ILE A 213 49.13 -28.72 31.82
N THR A 214 49.25 -30.02 32.05
CA THR A 214 48.33 -30.93 32.73
C THR A 214 48.24 -30.62 34.22
N LEU A 215 47.04 -30.66 34.82
CA LEU A 215 46.85 -30.73 36.28
C LEU A 215 45.87 -31.86 36.62
N HIS A 216 46.39 -32.84 37.36
CA HIS A 216 45.68 -33.98 37.95
C HIS A 216 44.74 -33.52 39.09
N GLN A 217 43.53 -34.06 39.12
CA GLN A 217 42.67 -34.10 40.30
C GLN A 217 42.99 -35.34 41.15
N ASN A 218 42.93 -35.18 42.48
CA ASN A 218 42.51 -36.25 43.38
C ASN A 218 40.98 -36.37 43.35
#